data_AF-A0A8R2AIJ0-F1
#
_entry.id   AF-A0A8R2AIJ0-F1
#
_cell.length_a   1.000
_cell.length_b   1.000
_cell.length_c   1.000
_cell.angle_alpha   90.00
_cell.angle_beta   90.00
_cell.angle_gamma   90.00
#
_symmetry.space_group_name_H-M   'P 1'
#
loop_
_entity.id
_entity.type
_entity.pdbx_description
1 polymer ?
#
loop_
_entity_poly.entity_id
_entity_poly.type
_entity_poly.pdbx_seq_one_letter_code
_entity_poly.pdbx_strand_id
1 'polypeptide(L)'
;MDVCHAPQYLPDLVLDIIFSNLELPDLFSCMLVCQNWYRVINDGRAEPWKLMCRRKIPKELLKSELLSQLHNHKAKLRALYHSWNPDDCSMHIVVKQNGFTLHRNPVAQSTDMARTKIGYNSGKHVWEITWTGPLGTVAMVGVSTKEAPVH
;
A
#
# COMPACT_ATOMS: atom_id res chain seq x y z
N MET A 1 -50.99 2.75 1.03
CA MET A 1 -50.07 2.27 -0.01
C MET A 1 -48.76 2.97 0.24
N ASP A 2 -47.84 2.32 0.96
CA ASP A 2 -46.49 2.86 1.15
C ASP A 2 -45.74 2.76 -0.16
N VAL A 3 -45.63 3.89 -0.86
CA VAL A 3 -44.72 4.01 -1.99
C VAL A 3 -43.33 4.11 -1.37
N CYS A 4 -42.65 2.97 -1.21
CA CYS A 4 -41.24 2.93 -0.89
C CYS A 4 -40.46 3.61 -2.02
N HIS A 5 -40.32 4.94 -1.94
CA HIS A 5 -39.46 5.67 -2.85
C HIS A 5 -38.04 5.14 -2.67
N ALA A 6 -37.47 4.58 -3.73
CA ALA A 6 -36.07 4.20 -3.73
C ALA A 6 -35.24 5.42 -3.30
N PRO A 7 -34.28 5.26 -2.36
CA PRO A 7 -33.46 6.37 -1.91
C PRO A 7 -32.78 7.04 -3.10
N GLN A 8 -33.00 8.34 -3.25
CA GLN A 8 -32.47 9.11 -4.35
C GLN A 8 -31.02 9.50 -4.05
N TYR A 9 -30.09 8.64 -4.49
CA TYR A 9 -28.67 8.89 -4.33
C TYR A 9 -28.14 9.85 -5.40
N LEU A 10 -27.08 10.59 -5.06
CA LEU A 10 -26.27 11.25 -6.07
C LEU A 10 -25.70 10.22 -7.06
N PRO A 11 -25.59 10.55 -8.35
CA PRO A 11 -24.92 9.67 -9.32
C PRO A 11 -23.47 9.37 -8.91
N ASP A 12 -23.01 8.15 -9.18
CA ASP A 12 -21.65 7.70 -8.86
C ASP A 12 -20.57 8.65 -9.41
N LEU A 13 -20.78 9.23 -10.60
CA LEU A 13 -19.88 10.23 -11.20
C LEU A 13 -19.69 11.48 -10.33
N VAL A 14 -20.76 11.95 -9.69
CA VAL A 14 -20.69 13.13 -8.80
C VAL A 14 -19.91 12.78 -7.54
N LEU A 15 -20.15 11.59 -6.99
CA LEU A 15 -19.43 11.08 -5.84
C LEU A 15 -17.94 10.88 -6.13
N ASP A 16 -17.59 10.38 -7.32
CA ASP A 16 -16.20 10.25 -7.77
C ASP A 16 -15.48 11.61 -7.80
N ILE A 17 -16.14 12.66 -8.30
CA ILE A 17 -15.60 14.02 -8.32
C ILE A 17 -15.36 14.52 -6.89
N ILE A 18 -16.34 14.36 -6.00
CA ILE A 18 -16.23 14.80 -4.60
C ILE A 18 -15.07 14.06 -3.92
N PHE A 19 -15.07 12.74 -3.95
CA PHE A 19 -14.11 11.91 -3.24
C PHE A 19 -12.68 11.99 -3.81
N SER A 20 -12.52 12.37 -5.08
CA SER A 20 -11.21 12.62 -5.70
C SER A 20 -10.44 13.81 -5.08
N ASN A 21 -11.13 14.66 -4.32
CA ASN A 21 -10.52 15.80 -3.62
C ASN A 21 -10.05 15.44 -2.19
N LEU A 22 -10.29 14.22 -1.74
CA LEU A 22 -9.94 13.77 -0.39
C LEU A 22 -8.57 13.08 -0.33
N GLU A 23 -7.92 13.16 0.83
CA GLU A 23 -6.79 12.30 1.16
C GLU A 23 -7.28 10.95 1.70
N LEU A 24 -6.36 10.00 1.81
CA LEU A 24 -6.66 8.61 2.16
C LEU A 24 -7.43 8.46 3.50
N PRO A 25 -7.08 9.15 4.61
CA PRO A 25 -7.82 9.04 5.87
C PRO A 25 -9.28 9.53 5.77
N ASP A 26 -9.50 10.63 5.04
CA ASP A 26 -10.84 11.19 4.86
C ASP A 26 -11.69 10.29 3.97
N LEU A 27 -11.08 9.72 2.92
CA LEU A 27 -11.74 8.77 2.03
C LEU A 27 -12.19 7.52 2.79
N PHE A 28 -11.35 6.99 3.70
CA PHE A 28 -11.75 5.88 4.57
C PHE A 28 -12.86 6.27 5.54
N SER A 29 -12.84 7.48 6.07
CA SER A 29 -13.93 7.98 6.93
C SER A 29 -15.24 8.06 6.16
N CYS A 30 -15.22 8.51 4.90
CA CYS A 30 -16.38 8.51 4.01
C CYS A 30 -16.94 7.10 3.75
N MET A 31 -16.09 6.06 3.70
CA MET A 31 -16.56 4.68 3.55
C MET A 31 -17.42 4.20 4.73
N LEU A 32 -17.35 4.85 5.89
CA LEU A 32 -18.10 4.48 7.09
C LEU A 32 -19.45 5.19 7.20
N VAL A 33 -19.71 6.21 6.39
CA VAL A 33 -20.90 7.07 6.50
C VAL A 33 -22.18 6.31 6.11
N CYS A 34 -22.19 5.62 4.97
CA CYS A 34 -23.34 4.83 4.53
C CYS A 34 -22.95 3.74 3.52
N GLN A 35 -23.83 2.77 3.31
CA GLN A 35 -23.62 1.66 2.38
C GLN A 35 -23.39 2.12 0.93
N ASN A 36 -24.05 3.21 0.50
CA ASN A 36 -23.86 3.73 -0.86
C ASN A 36 -22.45 4.30 -1.06
N TRP A 37 -21.95 5.08 -0.10
CA TRP A 37 -20.59 5.63 -0.17
C TRP A 37 -19.54 4.53 -0.07
N TYR A 38 -19.76 3.56 0.84
CA TYR A 38 -18.93 2.36 0.89
C TYR A 38 -18.89 1.66 -0.47
N ARG A 39 -20.03 1.41 -1.12
CA ARG A 39 -20.10 0.76 -2.43
C ARG A 39 -19.28 1.50 -3.48
N VAL A 40 -19.48 2.81 -3.61
CA VAL A 40 -18.81 3.65 -4.64
C VAL A 40 -17.31 3.72 -4.38
N ILE A 41 -16.91 4.00 -3.14
CA ILE A 41 -15.49 4.13 -2.79
C ILE A 41 -14.80 2.77 -2.76
N ASN A 42 -15.47 1.67 -2.36
CA ASN A 42 -14.81 0.39 -2.23
C ASN A 42 -14.46 -0.26 -3.58
N ASP A 43 -15.05 0.19 -4.70
CA ASP A 43 -14.60 -0.21 -6.02
C ASP A 43 -13.15 0.25 -6.24
N GLY A 44 -12.22 -0.70 -6.28
CA GLY A 44 -10.79 -0.43 -6.42
C GLY A 44 -10.39 0.23 -7.75
N ARG A 45 -11.31 0.35 -8.70
CA ARG A 45 -11.13 1.03 -9.99
C ARG A 45 -11.73 2.43 -10.05
N ALA A 46 -12.45 2.86 -9.01
CA ALA A 46 -13.06 4.20 -8.94
C ALA A 46 -12.00 5.32 -9.13
N GLU A 47 -12.43 6.46 -9.67
CA GLU A 47 -11.53 7.57 -10.01
C GLU A 47 -10.72 8.11 -8.82
N PRO A 48 -11.24 8.17 -7.57
CA PRO A 48 -10.45 8.59 -6.41
C PRO A 48 -9.17 7.76 -6.22
N TRP A 49 -9.23 6.44 -6.37
CA TRP A 49 -8.05 5.57 -6.25
C TRP A 49 -7.03 5.80 -7.35
N LYS A 50 -7.53 5.96 -8.57
CA LYS A 50 -6.68 6.22 -9.75
C LYS A 50 -5.97 7.56 -9.63
N LEU A 51 -6.65 8.60 -9.17
CA LEU A 51 -6.06 9.91 -8.95
C LEU A 51 -5.02 9.88 -7.82
N MET A 52 -5.32 9.23 -6.69
CA MET A 52 -4.34 9.04 -5.62
C MET A 52 -3.12 8.25 -6.06
N CYS A 53 -3.30 7.16 -6.83
CA CYS A 53 -2.19 6.43 -7.43
C CYS A 53 -1.32 7.33 -8.30
N ARG A 54 -1.91 8.16 -9.16
CA ARG A 54 -1.17 9.10 -10.02
C ARG A 54 -0.41 10.15 -9.23
N ARG A 55 -0.92 10.57 -8.06
CA ARG A 55 -0.28 11.54 -7.18
C ARG A 55 0.89 10.93 -6.38
N LYS A 56 0.74 9.69 -5.90
CA LYS A 56 1.69 9.07 -4.95
C LYS A 56 2.67 8.10 -5.59
N ILE A 57 2.34 7.51 -6.74
CA ILE A 57 3.16 6.49 -7.41
C ILE A 57 3.69 7.07 -8.73
N PRO A 58 5.03 7.07 -8.95
CA PRO A 58 5.61 7.45 -10.23
C PRO A 58 5.04 6.65 -11.41
N LYS A 59 4.90 7.30 -12.57
CA LYS A 59 4.28 6.68 -13.76
C LYS A 59 5.03 5.45 -14.24
N GLU A 60 6.36 5.46 -14.09
CA GLU A 60 7.27 4.38 -14.45
C GLU A 60 7.04 3.17 -13.54
N LEU A 61 6.87 3.41 -12.24
CA LEU A 61 6.61 2.37 -11.25
C LEU A 61 5.23 1.72 -11.47
N LEU A 62 4.21 2.50 -11.80
CA LEU A 62 2.87 1.99 -12.13
C LEU A 62 2.84 1.00 -13.30
N LYS A 63 3.80 1.13 -14.22
CA LYS A 63 3.99 0.28 -15.41
C LYS A 63 5.00 -0.86 -15.21
N SER A 64 5.66 -0.90 -14.06
CA SER A 64 6.70 -1.89 -13.78
C SER A 64 6.13 -3.27 -13.45
N GLU A 65 6.95 -4.31 -13.59
CA GLU A 65 6.61 -5.69 -13.21
C GLU A 65 6.28 -5.83 -11.71
N LEU A 66 6.83 -4.96 -10.85
CA LEU A 66 6.56 -5.01 -9.40
C LEU A 66 5.07 -4.79 -9.06
N LEU A 67 4.36 -4.03 -9.90
CA LEU A 67 2.95 -3.72 -9.69
C LEU A 67 2.06 -4.32 -10.78
N SER A 68 2.62 -5.07 -11.74
CA SER A 68 1.87 -5.62 -12.88
C SER A 68 0.84 -6.66 -12.43
N GLN A 69 1.14 -7.42 -11.38
CA GLN A 69 0.24 -8.41 -10.78
C GLN A 69 -0.96 -7.79 -10.03
N LEU A 70 -0.91 -6.50 -9.68
CA LEU A 70 -1.98 -5.84 -8.93
C LEU A 70 -3.03 -5.24 -9.88
N HIS A 71 -4.23 -5.80 -9.88
CA HIS A 71 -5.27 -5.52 -10.89
C HIS A 71 -6.04 -4.20 -10.74
N ASN A 72 -5.84 -3.45 -9.65
CA ASN A 72 -6.57 -2.20 -9.43
C ASN A 72 -5.74 -1.15 -8.67
N HIS A 73 -6.14 0.13 -8.79
CA HIS A 73 -5.38 1.26 -8.24
C HIS A 73 -5.35 1.21 -6.71
N LYS A 74 -6.46 0.84 -6.07
CA LYS A 74 -6.51 0.66 -4.61
C LYS A 74 -5.45 -0.34 -4.12
N ALA A 75 -5.27 -1.46 -4.81
CA ALA A 75 -4.27 -2.48 -4.48
C ALA A 75 -2.83 -1.99 -4.70
N LYS A 76 -2.57 -1.28 -5.81
CA LYS A 76 -1.25 -0.66 -6.07
C LYS A 76 -0.89 0.37 -5.01
N LEU A 77 -1.84 1.21 -4.61
CA LEU A 77 -1.65 2.18 -3.54
C LEU A 77 -1.39 1.49 -2.20
N ARG A 78 -2.21 0.50 -1.85
CA ARG A 78 -2.01 -0.34 -0.66
C ARG A 78 -0.58 -0.92 -0.63
N ALA A 79 -0.12 -1.53 -1.72
CA ALA A 79 1.23 -2.07 -1.80
C ALA A 79 2.31 -1.03 -1.48
N LEU A 80 2.20 0.20 -2.00
CA LEU A 80 3.14 1.29 -1.70
C LEU A 80 3.15 1.67 -0.20
N TYR A 81 1.97 1.72 0.42
CA TYR A 81 1.87 2.02 1.86
C TYR A 81 2.41 0.90 2.74
N HIS A 82 2.46 -0.34 2.25
CA HIS A 82 3.04 -1.49 2.96
C HIS A 82 4.46 -1.87 2.49
N SER A 83 5.09 -1.00 1.69
CA SER A 83 6.45 -1.22 1.19
C SER A 83 7.50 -1.06 2.31
N TRP A 84 8.79 -1.24 1.98
CA TRP A 84 9.90 -1.03 2.92
C TRP A 84 9.91 0.38 3.50
N ASN A 85 10.29 0.47 4.78
CA ASN A 85 10.45 1.74 5.48
C ASN A 85 11.92 2.17 5.48
N PRO A 86 12.28 3.28 4.79
CA PRO A 86 13.66 3.79 4.82
C PRO A 86 14.09 4.29 6.20
N ASP A 87 13.12 4.63 7.07
CA ASP A 87 13.39 5.14 8.42
C ASP A 87 13.47 4.02 9.47
N ASP A 88 13.24 2.76 9.06
CA ASP A 88 13.23 1.59 9.94
C ASP A 88 13.97 0.41 9.30
N CYS A 89 15.25 0.65 9.03
CA CYS A 89 16.20 -0.34 8.53
C CYS A 89 17.61 -0.08 9.06
N SER A 90 18.48 -1.10 8.98
CA SER A 90 19.91 -0.94 9.22
C SER A 90 20.49 0.21 8.39
N MET A 91 21.50 0.90 8.94
CA MET A 91 22.31 1.90 8.22
C MET A 91 23.04 1.33 6.99
N HIS A 92 23.17 0.01 6.86
CA HIS A 92 23.79 -0.66 5.71
C HIS A 92 22.76 -1.06 4.63
N ILE A 93 21.48 -0.77 4.85
CA ILE A 93 20.42 -1.01 3.88
C ILE A 93 19.96 0.33 3.29
N VAL A 94 19.83 0.36 1.97
CA VAL A 94 19.27 1.49 1.22
C VAL A 94 17.97 1.02 0.56
N VAL A 95 16.85 1.62 0.97
CA VAL A 95 15.57 1.45 0.26
C VAL A 95 15.59 2.31 -1.00
N LYS A 96 15.37 1.69 -2.16
CA LYS A 96 15.32 2.40 -3.45
C LYS A 96 14.10 3.33 -3.49
N GLN A 97 14.14 4.33 -4.39
CA GLN A 97 13.05 5.29 -4.57
C GLN A 97 11.70 4.64 -4.89
N ASN A 98 11.68 3.44 -5.47
CA ASN A 98 10.44 2.71 -5.71
C ASN A 98 9.76 2.19 -4.43
N GLY A 99 10.46 2.16 -3.29
CA GLY A 99 9.96 1.66 -2.00
C GLY A 99 9.85 0.14 -1.88
N PHE A 100 9.87 -0.59 -2.99
CA PHE A 100 9.67 -2.05 -3.05
C PHE A 100 10.97 -2.84 -3.08
N THR A 101 12.09 -2.17 -3.37
CA THR A 101 13.41 -2.79 -3.44
C THR A 101 14.32 -2.18 -2.40
N LEU A 102 15.03 -3.01 -1.66
CA LEU A 102 16.15 -2.60 -0.83
C LEU A 102 17.46 -3.15 -1.39
N HIS A 103 18.56 -2.48 -1.07
CA HIS A 103 19.92 -2.91 -1.39
C HIS A 103 20.75 -2.90 -0.12
N ARG A 104 21.44 -4.00 0.17
CA ARG A 104 22.37 -4.09 1.28
C ARG A 104 23.80 -3.81 0.79
N ASN A 105 24.48 -2.87 1.42
CA ASN A 105 25.88 -2.60 1.17
C ASN A 105 26.77 -3.77 1.66
N PRO A 106 27.88 -4.08 0.97
CA PRO A 106 28.75 -5.20 1.34
C PRO A 106 29.56 -4.86 2.59
N VAL A 107 29.00 -5.18 3.77
CA VAL A 107 29.67 -5.05 5.07
C VAL A 107 29.93 -6.44 5.64
N ALA A 108 31.18 -6.69 6.00
CA ALA A 108 31.59 -7.96 6.60
C ALA A 108 31.11 -8.05 8.05
N GLN A 109 30.84 -9.27 8.51
CA GLN A 109 30.47 -9.55 9.91
C GLN A 109 29.26 -8.77 10.45
N SER A 110 28.34 -8.34 9.58
CA SER A 110 27.07 -7.75 9.99
C SER A 110 25.87 -8.57 9.53
N THR A 111 24.79 -8.50 10.31
CA THR A 111 23.46 -8.98 9.92
C THR A 111 22.53 -7.78 9.96
N ASP A 112 21.84 -7.52 8.86
CA ASP A 112 21.08 -6.30 8.68
C ASP A 112 19.62 -6.63 8.42
N MET A 113 18.71 -5.87 9.04
CA MET A 113 17.27 -6.04 8.87
C MET A 113 16.62 -4.73 8.40
N ALA A 114 15.51 -4.86 7.68
CA ALA A 114 14.61 -3.77 7.35
C ALA A 114 13.16 -4.18 7.65
N ARG A 115 12.35 -3.23 8.10
CA ARG A 115 10.90 -3.41 8.28
C ARG A 115 10.11 -2.67 7.21
N THR A 116 8.86 -3.09 7.03
CA THR A 116 7.89 -2.37 6.20
C THR A 116 7.27 -1.21 7.00
N LYS A 117 6.62 -0.27 6.31
CA LYS A 117 6.04 0.94 6.92
C LYS A 117 4.90 0.69 7.90
N ILE A 118 4.24 -0.47 7.84
CA ILE A 118 3.01 -0.75 8.58
C ILE A 118 3.16 -2.05 9.37
N GLY A 119 2.99 -1.95 10.68
CA GLY A 119 2.77 -3.10 11.56
C GLY A 119 1.29 -3.48 11.64
N TYR A 120 1.02 -4.74 11.98
CA TYR A 120 -0.34 -5.27 12.08
C TYR A 120 -0.60 -5.84 13.46
N ASN A 121 -1.82 -5.66 13.96
CA ASN A 121 -2.27 -6.18 15.27
C ASN A 121 -3.37 -7.25 15.15
N SER A 122 -3.99 -7.39 13.98
CA SER A 122 -5.12 -8.28 13.72
C SER A 122 -5.30 -8.52 12.23
N GLY A 123 -6.12 -9.51 11.86
CA GLY A 123 -6.41 -9.85 10.46
C GLY A 123 -5.43 -10.83 9.83
N LYS A 124 -5.69 -11.19 8.58
CA LYS A 124 -4.83 -12.06 7.76
C LYS A 124 -4.14 -11.23 6.70
N HIS A 125 -2.81 -11.33 6.64
CA HIS A 125 -1.98 -10.56 5.73
C HIS A 125 -1.10 -11.49 4.90
N VAL A 126 -0.92 -11.13 3.63
CA VAL A 126 -0.10 -11.88 2.68
C VAL A 126 0.81 -10.88 1.97
N TRP A 127 2.06 -11.25 1.80
CA TRP A 127 3.07 -10.49 1.09
C TRP A 127 3.94 -11.43 0.27
N GLU A 128 4.52 -10.91 -0.80
CA GLU A 128 5.48 -11.61 -1.65
C GLU A 128 6.86 -10.95 -1.48
N ILE A 129 7.90 -11.77 -1.35
CA ILE A 129 9.29 -11.33 -1.32
C ILE A 129 10.03 -12.02 -2.45
N THR A 130 10.67 -11.24 -3.31
CA THR A 130 11.62 -11.75 -4.30
C THR A 130 13.03 -11.37 -3.88
N TRP A 131 13.89 -12.36 -3.72
CA TRP A 131 15.31 -12.14 -3.41
C TRP A 131 16.14 -12.26 -4.68
N THR A 132 16.70 -11.14 -5.14
CA THR A 132 17.53 -11.11 -6.35
C THR A 132 19.00 -11.09 -5.98
N GLY A 133 19.67 -12.24 -6.02
CA GLY A 133 21.10 -12.38 -5.75
C GLY A 133 21.44 -13.56 -4.84
N PRO A 134 22.71 -13.75 -4.50
CA PRO A 134 23.10 -14.80 -3.55
C PRO A 134 22.54 -14.49 -2.16
N LEU A 135 21.95 -15.49 -1.52
CA LEU A 135 21.40 -15.38 -0.16
C LEU A 135 22.50 -15.19 0.90
N GLY A 136 23.74 -15.54 0.58
CA GLY A 136 24.84 -15.57 1.55
C GLY A 136 24.69 -16.75 2.51
N THR A 137 25.26 -16.62 3.71
CA THR A 137 25.21 -17.65 4.76
C THR A 137 23.90 -17.63 5.56
N VAL A 138 23.28 -16.46 5.69
CA VAL A 138 22.04 -16.25 6.46
C VAL A 138 21.11 -15.35 5.66
N ALA A 139 19.94 -15.87 5.33
CA ALA A 139 18.83 -15.12 4.75
C ALA A 139 17.56 -15.42 5.54
N MET A 140 16.92 -14.37 6.06
CA MET A 140 15.73 -14.49 6.89
C MET A 140 14.61 -13.64 6.34
N VAL A 141 13.41 -14.21 6.31
CA VAL A 141 12.16 -13.51 6.02
C VAL A 141 11.20 -13.85 7.14
N GLY A 142 10.56 -12.84 7.72
CA GLY A 142 9.66 -13.04 8.84
C GLY A 142 8.96 -11.76 9.24
N VAL A 143 8.49 -11.76 10.48
CA VAL A 143 7.86 -10.60 11.13
C VAL A 143 8.60 -10.29 12.41
N SER A 144 8.61 -9.03 12.81
CA SER A 144 9.22 -8.58 14.06
C SER A 144 8.36 -7.52 14.73
N THR A 145 8.60 -7.32 16.03
CA THR A 145 8.03 -6.18 16.74
C THR A 145 8.86 -4.92 16.43
N LYS A 146 8.35 -3.75 16.81
CA LYS A 146 9.05 -2.48 16.60
C LYS A 146 10.34 -2.40 17.43
N GLU A 147 10.40 -3.10 18.54
CA GLU A 147 11.53 -3.13 19.48
C GLU A 147 12.67 -4.05 19.02
N ALA A 148 12.42 -4.93 18.04
CA ALA A 148 13.47 -5.81 17.52
C ALA A 148 14.61 -4.97 16.89
N PRO A 149 15.88 -5.23 17.23
CA PRO A 149 17.02 -4.53 16.62
C PRO A 149 17.03 -4.74 15.10
N VAL A 150 17.41 -3.68 14.37
CA VAL A 150 17.62 -3.75 12.91
C VAL A 150 19.09 -3.84 12.51
N HIS A 151 19.99 -3.79 13.50
CA HIS A 151 21.44 -3.86 13.39
C HIS A 151 22.01 -4.69 14.55
#